data_AF-A0A8T7FTY3-F1
#
_entry.id   AF-A0A8T7FTY3-F1
#
_cell.length_a   1.000
_cell.length_b   1.000
_cell.length_c   1.000
_cell.angle_alpha   90.00
_cell.angle_beta   90.00
_cell.angle_gamma   90.00
#
_symmetry.space_group_name_H-M   'P 1'
#
loop_
_entity.id
_entity.type
_entity.pdbx_description
1 polymer ?
#
loop_
_entity_poly.entity_id
_entity_poly.type
_entity_poly.pdbx_seq_one_letter_code
_entity_poly.pdbx_strand_id
1 'polypeptide(L)'
;MKFNVKYQLVAMVVWAVGSNLLVAVVMKMLANQSSTNFVLLLIGIGLVVFLNGVRMYVWMIANRRFSLSTMYPLTSIFYPLMLSVSCAFGEQVTILQIFGAFLIAFGVFWLGWRVKNEAI
;
A
#
# COMPACT_ATOMS: atom_id res chain seq x y z
N MET A 1 20.19 10.88 -17.28
CA MET A 1 20.47 10.89 -15.82
C MET A 1 20.17 9.49 -15.26
N LYS A 2 21.17 8.61 -15.10
CA LYS A 2 20.95 7.25 -14.54
C LYS A 2 20.79 7.36 -13.02
N PHE A 3 19.56 7.51 -12.55
CA PHE A 3 19.27 7.39 -11.11
C PHE A 3 19.69 6.02 -10.60
N ASN A 4 20.33 5.97 -9.43
CA ASN A 4 20.74 4.72 -8.79
C ASN A 4 19.50 3.82 -8.58
N VAL A 5 19.62 2.56 -8.97
CA VAL A 5 18.55 1.55 -8.94
C VAL A 5 17.92 1.43 -7.54
N LYS A 6 18.71 1.62 -6.48
CA LYS A 6 18.23 1.63 -5.09
C LYS A 6 17.22 2.76 -4.81
N TYR A 7 17.50 3.98 -5.27
CA TYR A 7 16.59 5.12 -5.06
C TYR A 7 15.30 4.95 -5.87
N GLN A 8 15.37 4.36 -7.07
CA GLN A 8 14.17 4.07 -7.86
C GLN A 8 13.26 3.06 -7.15
N LEU A 9 13.84 2.01 -6.57
CA LEU A 9 13.08 1.02 -5.80
C LEU A 9 12.41 1.64 -4.58
N VAL A 10 13.15 2.41 -3.79
CA VAL A 10 12.59 3.10 -2.61
C VAL A 10 11.48 4.05 -3.02
N ALA A 11 11.68 4.87 -4.05
CA ALA A 11 10.65 5.78 -4.54
C ALA A 11 9.38 5.04 -5.00
N MET A 12 9.52 3.90 -5.68
CA MET A 12 8.38 3.08 -6.10
C MET A 12 7.63 2.45 -4.93
N VAL A 13 8.34 1.98 -3.91
CA VAL A 13 7.73 1.43 -2.69
C VAL A 13 6.99 2.50 -1.93
N VAL A 14 7.62 3.67 -1.72
CA VAL A 14 7.00 4.82 -1.06
C VAL A 14 5.74 5.25 -1.82
N TRP A 15 5.81 5.30 -3.15
CA TRP A 15 4.65 5.62 -3.98
C TRP A 15 3.53 4.57 -3.87
N ALA A 16 3.88 3.28 -3.94
CA ALA A 16 2.91 2.18 -3.85
C ALA A 16 2.22 2.16 -2.49
N VAL A 17 2.98 2.25 -1.40
CA VAL A 17 2.45 2.26 -0.04
C VAL A 17 1.66 3.56 0.21
N GLY A 18 2.21 4.71 -0.18
CA GLY A 18 1.56 6.01 -0.01
C GLY A 18 0.23 6.10 -0.77
N SER A 19 0.17 5.61 -2.01
CA SER A 19 -1.08 5.58 -2.78
C SER A 19 -2.12 4.64 -2.17
N ASN A 20 -1.70 3.48 -1.62
CA ASN A 20 -2.61 2.59 -0.90
C ASN A 20 -3.17 3.23 0.37
N LEU A 21 -2.33 3.91 1.15
CA LEU A 21 -2.77 4.64 2.35
C LEU A 21 -3.73 5.78 1.97
N LEU A 22 -3.42 6.54 0.92
CA LEU A 22 -4.26 7.64 0.46
C LEU A 22 -5.63 7.13 0.02
N VAL A 23 -5.68 6.04 -0.76
CA VAL A 23 -6.95 5.41 -1.15
C VAL A 23 -7.74 4.95 0.07
N ALA A 24 -7.09 4.31 1.05
CA ALA A 24 -7.75 3.87 2.27
C ALA A 24 -8.33 5.04 3.08
N VAL A 25 -7.56 6.12 3.22
CA VAL A 25 -8.00 7.37 3.88
C VAL A 25 -9.21 7.99 3.17
N VAL A 26 -9.15 8.13 1.84
CA VAL A 26 -10.26 8.69 1.04
C VAL A 26 -11.51 7.82 1.19
N MET A 27 -11.37 6.50 1.08
CA MET A 27 -12.49 5.57 1.28
C MET A 27 -13.08 5.68 2.69
N LYS A 28 -12.24 5.79 3.72
CA LYS A 28 -12.71 5.98 5.09
C LYS A 28 -13.47 7.31 5.26
N MET A 29 -12.96 8.39 4.67
CA MET A 29 -13.64 9.69 4.68
C MET A 29 -15.00 9.63 3.97
N LEU A 30 -15.08 8.94 2.83
CA LEU A 30 -16.34 8.74 2.11
C LEU A 30 -17.34 7.88 2.89
N ALA A 31 -16.87 6.82 3.55
CA ALA A 31 -17.71 5.95 4.37
C ALA A 31 -18.27 6.66 5.61
N ASN A 32 -17.52 7.61 6.18
CA ASN A 32 -17.96 8.38 7.34
C ASN A 32 -18.91 9.54 6.99
N GLN A 33 -19.06 9.92 5.72
CA GLN A 33 -20.07 10.91 5.34
C GLN A 33 -21.45 10.25 5.25
N SER A 34 -22.38 10.73 6.10
CA SER A 34 -23.80 10.40 5.99
C SER A 34 -24.32 10.77 4.60
N SER A 35 -24.91 9.80 3.92
CA SER A 35 -25.17 9.64 2.47
C SER A 35 -26.08 10.68 1.79
N THR A 36 -26.03 11.94 2.21
CA THR A 36 -26.95 12.98 1.73
C THR A 36 -26.54 13.57 0.37
N ASN A 37 -25.27 13.46 -0.04
CA ASN A 37 -24.77 14.11 -1.24
C ASN A 37 -24.18 13.11 -2.26
N PHE A 38 -25.06 12.55 -3.08
CA PHE A 38 -24.75 11.52 -4.09
C PHE A 38 -23.65 11.94 -5.07
N VAL A 39 -23.60 13.22 -5.45
CA VAL A 39 -22.59 13.75 -6.37
C VAL A 39 -21.18 13.66 -5.78
N LEU A 40 -21.02 14.01 -4.50
CA LEU A 40 -19.73 13.94 -3.83
C LEU A 40 -19.26 12.49 -3.66
N LEU A 41 -20.19 11.56 -3.45
CA LEU A 41 -19.91 10.12 -3.40
C LEU A 41 -19.41 9.62 -4.76
N LEU A 42 -20.07 9.99 -5.86
CA LEU A 42 -19.62 9.66 -7.22
C LEU A 42 -18.23 10.22 -7.55
N ILE A 43 -17.96 11.48 -7.20
CA ILE A 43 -16.64 12.10 -7.38
C ILE A 43 -15.59 11.36 -6.54
N GLY A 44 -15.91 11.02 -5.30
CA GLY A 44 -15.03 10.28 -4.40
C GLY A 44 -14.68 8.89 -4.94
N ILE A 45 -15.68 8.13 -5.40
CA ILE A 45 -15.45 6.82 -6.04
C ILE A 45 -14.62 7.00 -7.32
N GLY A 46 -14.94 7.99 -8.15
CA GLY A 46 -14.18 8.29 -9.37
C GLY A 46 -12.71 8.57 -9.07
N LEU A 47 -12.43 9.36 -8.04
CA LEU A 47 -11.07 9.63 -7.58
C LEU A 47 -10.36 8.34 -7.13
N VAL A 48 -11.02 7.48 -6.36
CA VAL A 48 -10.44 6.21 -5.91
C VAL A 48 -10.14 5.30 -7.10
N VAL A 49 -11.06 5.17 -8.07
CA VAL A 49 -10.84 4.40 -9.30
C VAL A 49 -9.65 4.94 -10.09
N PHE A 50 -9.57 6.27 -10.26
CA PHE A 50 -8.46 6.94 -10.92
C PHE A 50 -7.12 6.65 -10.24
N LEU A 51 -7.05 6.81 -8.90
CA LEU A 51 -5.85 6.51 -8.11
C LEU A 51 -5.42 5.05 -8.24
N ASN A 52 -6.37 4.10 -8.26
CA ASN A 52 -6.08 2.69 -8.50
C ASN A 52 -5.55 2.44 -9.92
N GLY A 53 -6.08 3.15 -10.93
CA GLY A 53 -5.58 3.10 -12.30
C GLY A 53 -4.14 3.61 -12.42
N VAL A 54 -3.83 4.77 -11.82
CA VAL A 54 -2.47 5.31 -11.74
C VAL A 54 -1.54 4.32 -11.02
N ARG A 55 -2.00 3.74 -9.91
CA ARG A 55 -1.26 2.71 -9.17
C ARG A 55 -0.94 1.51 -10.05
N MET A 56 -1.93 1.00 -10.79
CA MET A 56 -1.75 -0.14 -11.70
C MET A 56 -0.71 0.18 -12.79
N TYR A 57 -0.75 1.38 -13.36
CA TYR A 57 0.23 1.84 -14.35
C TYR A 57 1.64 1.89 -13.78
N VAL A 58 1.82 2.51 -12.60
CA VAL A 58 3.14 2.56 -11.93
C VAL A 58 3.63 1.17 -11.56
N TRP A 59 2.74 0.28 -11.10
CA TRP A 59 3.07 -1.11 -10.78
C TRP A 59 3.54 -1.88 -12.02
N MET A 60 2.91 -1.67 -13.17
CA MET A 60 3.34 -2.27 -14.43
C MET A 60 4.75 -1.82 -14.83
N ILE A 61 5.06 -0.53 -14.68
CA ILE A 61 6.41 0.01 -14.93
C ILE A 61 7.42 -0.59 -13.95
N ALA A 62 7.05 -0.69 -12.67
CA ALA A 62 7.92 -1.21 -11.63
C ALA A 62 8.28 -2.68 -11.85
N ASN A 63 7.30 -3.52 -12.23
CA ASN A 63 7.53 -4.94 -12.51
C ASN A 63 8.38 -5.21 -13.74
N ARG A 64 8.45 -4.26 -14.69
CA ARG A 64 9.41 -4.36 -15.81
C ARG A 64 10.86 -4.14 -15.35
N ARG A 65 11.09 -3.54 -14.18
CA ARG A 65 12.42 -3.17 -13.68
C ARG A 65 12.87 -3.98 -12.46
N PHE A 66 11.93 -4.44 -11.63
CA PHE A 66 12.20 -5.13 -10.38
C PHE A 66 11.40 -6.42 -10.30
N SER A 67 12.00 -7.46 -9.73
CA SER A 67 11.32 -8.74 -9.50
C SER A 67 10.24 -8.59 -8.42
N LEU A 68 9.15 -9.34 -8.60
CA LEU A 68 8.05 -9.44 -7.63
C LEU A 68 8.58 -9.82 -6.24
N SER A 69 9.55 -10.73 -6.18
CA SER A 69 10.21 -11.20 -4.96
C SER A 69 10.92 -10.10 -4.17
N THR A 70 11.27 -8.97 -4.82
CA THR A 70 11.89 -7.81 -4.14
C THR A 70 10.83 -6.79 -3.72
N MET A 71 9.86 -6.50 -4.59
CA MET A 71 8.87 -5.45 -4.32
C MET A 71 7.84 -5.84 -3.26
N TYR A 72 7.35 -7.08 -3.28
CA TYR A 72 6.30 -7.53 -2.36
C TYR A 72 6.70 -7.44 -0.88
N PRO A 73 7.89 -7.93 -0.46
CA PRO A 73 8.44 -7.71 0.88
C PRO A 73 8.44 -6.26 1.33
N LEU A 74 8.84 -5.36 0.44
CA LEU A 74 8.97 -3.95 0.78
C LEU A 74 7.61 -3.28 0.92
N THR A 75 6.64 -3.66 0.09
CA THR A 75 5.27 -3.15 0.20
C THR A 75 4.51 -3.67 1.41
N SER A 76 4.97 -4.76 2.05
CA SER A 76 4.31 -5.33 3.24
C SER A 76 4.33 -4.37 4.45
N ILE A 77 5.18 -3.34 4.43
CA ILE A 77 5.14 -2.26 5.43
C ILE A 77 3.79 -1.54 5.48
N PHE A 78 2.99 -1.65 4.41
CA PHE A 78 1.62 -1.15 4.36
C PHE A 78 0.76 -1.69 5.51
N TYR A 79 0.92 -2.96 5.90
CA TYR A 79 0.10 -3.58 6.94
C TYR A 79 0.23 -2.87 8.30
N PRO A 80 1.44 -2.70 8.89
CA PRO A 80 1.58 -1.95 10.14
C PRO A 80 1.23 -0.46 9.96
N LEU A 81 1.49 0.15 8.80
CA LEU A 81 1.12 1.54 8.55
C LEU A 81 -0.39 1.76 8.53
N MET A 82 -1.16 0.79 8.01
CA MET A 82 -2.62 0.84 8.08
C MET A 82 -3.15 0.86 9.51
N LEU A 83 -2.48 0.17 10.45
CA LEU A 83 -2.86 0.26 11.86
C LEU A 83 -2.65 1.67 12.40
N SER A 84 -1.56 2.35 12.02
CA SER A 84 -1.34 3.75 12.39
C SER A 84 -2.44 4.66 11.84
N VAL A 85 -2.91 4.41 10.62
CA VAL A 85 -4.06 5.12 10.03
C VAL A 85 -5.33 4.83 10.82
N SER A 86 -5.65 3.57 11.12
CA SER A 86 -6.81 3.20 11.95
C SER A 86 -6.80 3.89 13.32
N CYS A 87 -5.66 3.93 14.00
CA CYS A 87 -5.50 4.67 15.26
C CYS A 87 -5.78 6.17 15.07
N ALA A 88 -5.32 6.79 13.98
CA ALA A 88 -5.55 8.20 13.70
C ALA A 88 -7.03 8.54 13.45
N PHE A 89 -7.81 7.57 12.96
CA PHE A 89 -9.26 7.68 12.83
C PHE A 89 -10.04 7.35 14.11
N GLY A 90 -9.34 7.06 15.22
CA GLY A 90 -9.96 6.71 16.51
C GLY A 90 -10.55 5.29 16.56
N GLU A 91 -10.16 4.41 15.63
CA GLU A 91 -10.60 3.01 15.67
C GLU A 91 -9.88 2.25 16.79
N GLN A 92 -10.59 1.32 17.44
CA GLN A 92 -10.00 0.46 18.45
C GLN A 92 -9.11 -0.59 17.80
N VAL A 93 -7.80 -0.42 17.93
CA VAL A 93 -6.81 -1.40 17.48
C VAL A 93 -6.51 -2.38 18.60
N THR A 94 -6.81 -3.65 18.37
CA THR A 94 -6.57 -4.74 19.32
C THR A 94 -5.14 -5.28 19.24
N ILE A 95 -4.66 -5.89 20.32
CA ILE A 95 -3.33 -6.54 20.37
C ILE A 95 -3.20 -7.62 19.29
N LEU A 96 -4.29 -8.36 19.01
CA LEU A 96 -4.32 -9.38 17.96
C LEU A 96 -4.12 -8.78 16.56
N GLN A 97 -4.69 -7.61 16.28
CA GLN A 97 -4.51 -6.92 15.00
C GLN A 97 -3.07 -6.42 14.82
N ILE A 98 -2.46 -5.91 15.91
CA ILE A 98 -1.05 -5.52 15.90
C ILE A 98 -0.19 -6.73 15.58
N PHE A 99 -0.33 -7.81 16.35
CA PHE A 99 0.44 -9.03 16.13
C PHE A 99 0.23 -9.59 14.72
N GLY A 100 -1.01 -9.63 14.25
CA GLY A 100 -1.36 -10.08 12.90
C GLY A 100 -0.70 -9.25 11.80
N ALA A 101 -0.73 -7.91 11.90
CA ALA A 101 -0.11 -7.04 10.90
C ALA A 101 1.41 -7.24 10.83
N PHE A 102 2.08 -7.38 11.97
CA PHE A 102 3.51 -7.66 12.03
C PHE A 102 3.85 -9.08 11.53
N LEU A 103 3.03 -10.07 11.87
CA LEU A 103 3.19 -11.45 11.39
C LEU A 103 3.08 -11.52 9.86
N ILE A 104 2.11 -10.82 9.27
CA ILE A 104 1.96 -10.73 7.81
C ILE A 104 3.17 -10.02 7.20
N ALA A 105 3.54 -8.85 7.73
CA ALA A 105 4.66 -8.08 7.20
C ALA A 105 5.96 -8.89 7.23
N PHE A 106 6.23 -9.57 8.35
CA PHE A 106 7.38 -10.44 8.53
C PHE A 106 7.32 -11.68 7.62
N GLY A 107 6.17 -12.34 7.50
CA GLY A 107 5.99 -13.50 6.64
C GLY A 107 6.25 -13.19 5.16
N VAL A 108 5.73 -12.06 4.67
CA VAL A 108 5.99 -11.60 3.29
C VAL A 108 7.46 -11.24 3.10
N PHE A 109 8.09 -10.62 4.12
CA PHE A 109 9.51 -10.31 4.07
C PHE A 109 10.37 -11.57 3.99
N TRP A 110 10.08 -12.56 4.83
CA TRP A 110 10.76 -13.86 4.84
C TRP A 110 10.62 -14.59 3.50
N LEU A 111 9.41 -14.62 2.94
CA LEU A 111 9.14 -15.25 1.65
C LEU A 111 10.01 -14.64 0.54
N GLY A 112 10.02 -13.31 0.42
CA GLY A 112 10.81 -12.67 -0.63
C GLY A 112 12.32 -12.79 -0.42
N TRP A 113 12.79 -12.80 0.84
CA TRP A 113 14.18 -13.10 1.15
C TRP A 113 14.58 -14.50 0.69
N ARG A 114 13.74 -15.51 0.98
CA ARG A 114 13.99 -16.90 0.57
C ARG A 114 14.05 -17.04 -0.94
N VAL A 115 13.06 -16.50 -1.66
CA VAL A 115 13.01 -16.58 -3.14
C VAL A 115 14.22 -15.91 -3.77
N LYS A 116 14.71 -14.81 -3.20
CA LYS A 116 15.94 -14.16 -3.68
C LYS A 116 17.17 -15.06 -3.52
N ASN A 117 17.26 -15.79 -2.41
CA ASN A 117 18.41 -16.67 -2.13
C ASN A 117 18.39 -17.99 -2.92
N GLU A 118 17.22 -18.47 -3.33
CA GLU A 118 17.08 -19.68 -4.17
C GLU A 118 17.26 -19.39 -5.67
N ALA A 119 17.26 -18.13 -6.07
CA ALA A 119 17.47 -17.68 -7.45
C ALA A 119 18.93 -17.32 -7.78
N ILE A 120 19.86 -17.55 -6.83
CA ILE A 120 21.32 -17.37 -6.95
C ILE A 120 21.97 -18.74 -6.86
#